data_AF-A0A1W9HDN8-F1
#
_entry.id   AF-A0A1W9HDN8-F1
#
_cell.length_a   1.000
_cell.length_b   1.000
_cell.length_c   1.000
_cell.angle_alpha   90.00
_cell.angle_beta   90.00
_cell.angle_gamma   90.00
#
_symmetry.space_group_name_H-M   'P 1'
#
loop_
_entity.id
_entity.type
_entity.pdbx_description
1 polymer ?
#
loop_
_entity_poly.entity_id
_entity_poly.type
_entity_poly.pdbx_seq_one_letter_code
_entity_poly.pdbx_strand_id
1 'polypeptide(L)' 'MSRAARFKQGDATRALRAAVAAGLKPSGCRIEPTGAIVVLFADGAPGKVGAANPWDAELS' A
#
# COMPACT_ATOMS: atom_id res chain seq x y z
N MET A 1 -21.14 -16.72 2.34
CA MET A 1 -19.66 -16.81 2.19
C MET A 1 -19.21 -15.71 1.25
N SER A 2 -18.44 -14.73 1.73
CA SER A 2 -17.79 -13.73 0.85
C SER A 2 -16.66 -14.41 0.09
N ARG A 3 -16.69 -14.33 -1.24
CA ARG A 3 -15.66 -14.91 -2.11
C ARG A 3 -14.33 -14.22 -1.82
N ALA A 4 -13.27 -14.99 -1.54
CA ALA A 4 -11.94 -14.43 -1.34
C ALA A 4 -11.53 -13.59 -2.56
N ALA A 5 -11.04 -12.38 -2.31
CA ALA A 5 -10.59 -11.48 -3.36
C ALA A 5 -9.44 -12.15 -4.14
N ARG A 6 -9.49 -12.05 -5.48
CA ARG A 6 -8.45 -12.63 -6.33
C ARG A 6 -7.22 -11.73 -6.31
N PHE A 7 -6.28 -12.04 -5.41
CA PHE A 7 -5.00 -11.36 -5.35
C PHE A 7 -4.18 -11.60 -6.62
N LYS A 8 -3.66 -10.53 -7.23
CA LYS A 8 -2.63 -10.61 -8.27
C LYS A 8 -1.30 -10.18 -7.66
N GLN A 9 -0.28 -11.04 -7.79
CA GLN A 9 1.09 -10.75 -7.34
C GLN A 9 1.63 -9.40 -7.88
N GLY A 10 1.16 -8.99 -9.06
CA GLY A 10 1.47 -7.69 -9.66
C GLY A 10 1.03 -6.50 -8.80
N ASP A 11 -0.07 -6.60 -8.08
CA ASP A 11 -0.62 -5.49 -7.28
C ASP A 11 0.23 -5.26 -6.01
N ALA A 12 0.69 -6.33 -5.34
CA ALA A 12 1.64 -6.19 -4.24
C ALA A 12 2.97 -5.60 -4.70
N THR A 13 3.46 -6.03 -5.87
CA THR A 13 4.68 -5.47 -6.45
C THR A 13 4.53 -3.97 -6.74
N ARG A 14 3.37 -3.54 -7.25
CA ARG A 14 3.06 -2.12 -7.47
C ARG A 14 3.02 -1.34 -6.16
N ALA A 15 2.35 -1.86 -5.14
CA ALA A 15 2.25 -1.21 -3.84
C ALA A 15 3.63 -1.01 -3.18
N LEU A 16 4.48 -2.05 -3.20
CA LEU A 16 5.85 -1.96 -2.69
C LEU A 16 6.69 -0.94 -3.46
N ARG A 17 6.61 -0.93 -4.80
CA ARG A 17 7.33 0.05 -5.63
C ARG A 17 6.85 1.48 -5.38
N ALA A 18 5.55 1.69 -5.21
CA ALA A 18 4.99 3.00 -4.90
C ALA A 18 5.49 3.51 -3.54
N ALA A 19 5.54 2.63 -2.52
CA ALA A 19 6.10 2.98 -1.23
C ALA A 19 7.59 3.39 -1.33
N VAL A 20 8.39 2.64 -2.09
CA VAL A 20 9.80 3.00 -2.36
C VAL A 20 9.91 4.33 -3.11
N ALA A 21 9.07 4.58 -4.11
CA ALA A 21 9.05 5.84 -4.86
C ALA A 21 8.65 7.03 -3.97
N ALA A 22 7.80 6.81 -2.97
CA ALA A 22 7.46 7.80 -1.94
C ALA A 22 8.60 8.04 -0.93
N GLY A 23 9.74 7.36 -1.07
CA GLY A 23 10.88 7.46 -0.15
C GLY A 23 10.71 6.65 1.14
N LEU A 24 9.71 5.77 1.20
CA LEU A 24 9.51 4.85 2.31
C LEU A 24 10.42 3.63 2.15
N LYS A 25 10.71 2.96 3.28
CA LYS A 25 11.46 1.70 3.32
C LYS A 25 10.55 0.58 3.78
N PRO A 26 9.80 -0.06 2.87
CA PRO A 26 8.94 -1.18 3.23
C PRO A 26 9.78 -2.38 3.70
N SER A 27 9.38 -2.99 4.81
CA SER A 27 9.98 -4.23 5.35
C SER A 27 9.26 -5.49 4.86
N GLY A 28 8.04 -5.34 4.34
CA GLY A 28 7.26 -6.44 3.78
C GLY A 28 5.87 -6.02 3.32
N CYS A 29 5.05 -6.98 2.91
CA CYS A 29 3.63 -6.77 2.66
C CYS A 29 2.81 -8.00 3.08
N ARG A 30 1.55 -7.77 3.45
CA ARG A 30 0.56 -8.80 3.79
C ARG A 30 -0.71 -8.55 2.98
N ILE A 31 -1.35 -9.64 2.56
CA ILE A 31 -2.65 -9.59 1.89
C ILE A 31 -3.69 -10.12 2.86
N GLU A 32 -4.73 -9.33 3.10
CA GLU A 32 -5.84 -9.75 3.94
C GLU A 32 -6.88 -10.57 3.15
N PRO A 33 -7.70 -11.40 3.82
CA PRO A 33 -8.78 -12.14 3.16
C PRO A 33 -9.80 -11.27 2.42
N THR A 34 -9.91 -10.00 2.82
CA THR A 34 -10.71 -8.95 2.17
C THR A 34 -10.15 -8.53 0.81
N GLY A 35 -8.88 -8.82 0.54
CA GLY A 35 -8.14 -8.33 -0.64
C GLY A 35 -7.31 -7.09 -0.38
N ALA A 36 -7.32 -6.53 0.83
CA ALA A 36 -6.48 -5.39 1.18
C ALA A 36 -4.98 -5.77 1.14
N ILE A 37 -4.16 -4.91 0.55
CA ILE A 37 -2.70 -5.05 0.52
C ILE A 37 -2.12 -4.10 1.57
N VAL A 38 -1.61 -4.66 2.66
CA VAL A 38 -0.99 -3.93 3.76
C VAL A 38 0.53 -3.90 3.54
N VAL A 39 1.09 -2.73 3.32
CA VAL A 39 2.56 -2.54 3.25
C VAL A 39 3.08 -2.28 4.66
N LEU A 40 4.07 -3.06 5.07
CA LEU A 40 4.70 -2.97 6.38
C LEU A 40 5.96 -2.13 6.29
N PHE A 41 6.20 -1.32 7.32
CA PHE A 41 7.39 -0.48 7.46
C PHE A 41 8.11 -0.85 8.76
N ALA A 42 9.44 -0.77 8.78
CA ALA A 42 10.19 -0.86 10.03
C ALA A 42 9.99 0.44 10.83
N ASP A 43 9.84 0.32 12.15
CA ASP A 43 9.71 1.47 13.05
C ASP A 43 10.86 2.46 12.83
N GLY A 44 10.52 3.74 12.67
CA GLY A 44 11.48 4.83 12.48
C GLY A 44 11.81 5.19 11.03
N ALA A 45 11.11 4.65 10.02
CA ALA A 45 11.23 5.15 8.65
C ALA A 45 10.52 6.53 8.53
N PRO A 46 11.25 7.65 8.32
CA PRO A 46 10.62 8.94 8.09
C PRO A 46 9.94 8.86 6.72
N GLY A 47 8.62 8.71 6.72
CA GLY A 47 7.86 8.94 5.51
C GLY A 47 7.98 10.39 5.12
N LYS A 48 8.47 10.66 3.90
CA LYS A 48 8.10 11.93 3.27
C LYS A 48 6.59 11.92 3.26
N VAL A 49 5.97 12.84 4.01
CA VAL A 49 4.54 13.13 3.87
C VAL A 49 4.37 13.57 2.43
N GLY A 50 4.02 12.61 1.57
CA GLY A 50 3.80 12.83 0.16
C GLY A 50 2.68 13.85 0.03
N ALA A 51 2.86 14.79 -0.89
CA ALA A 51 1.85 15.79 -1.22
C ALA A 51 0.45 15.15 -1.29
N ALA A 52 -0.54 15.89 -0.77
CA ALA A 52 -1.93 15.47 -0.65
C ALA A 52 -2.38 14.64 -1.87
N ASN A 53 -2.97 13.47 -1.62
CA ASN A 53 -3.44 12.59 -2.68
C ASN A 53 -4.51 13.33 -3.50
N PRO A 54 -4.28 13.59 -4.80
CA PRO A 54 -5.19 14.40 -5.61
C PRO A 54 -6.58 13.77 -5.78
N TRP A 55 -6.73 12.47 -5.52
CA TRP A 55 -8.02 11.78 -5.55
C TRP A 55 -8.85 11.92 -4.27
N ASP A 56 -8.27 12.44 -3.17
CA ASP A 56 -9.02 12.69 -1.94
C ASP A 56 -10.01 13.88 -2.10
N ALA A 57 -9.79 14.74 -3.10
CA ALA A 57 -10.64 15.91 -3.38
C ALA A 57 -11.99 15.55 -4.06
N GLU A 58 -12.13 14.35 -4.63
CA GLU A 58 -13.37 13.93 -5.33
C GLU A 58 -14.36 13.20 -4.41
N LEU A 59 -14.00 13.00 -3.14
CA LEU A 59 -14.80 12.27 -2.14
C LEU A 59 -15.48 13.19 -1.10
N SER A 60 -15.39 14.52 -1.26
CA SER A 60 -15.99 15.52 -0.36
C SER A 60 -17.33 16.04 -0.84
#